data_AF-A0AAW7JBT8-F1
#
_entry.id   AF-A0AAW7JBT8-F1
#
_cell.length_a   1.000
_cell.length_b   1.000
_cell.length_c   1.000
_cell.angle_alpha   90.00
_cell.angle_beta   90.00
_cell.angle_gamma   90.00
#
_symmetry.space_group_name_H-M   'P 1'
#
loop_
_entity.id
_entity.type
_entity.pdbx_description
1 polymer ?
#
loop_
_entity_poly.entity_id
_entity_poly.type
_entity_poly.pdbx_seq_one_letter_code
_entity_poly.pdbx_strand_id
1 'polypeptide(L)'
;MTEQLKLRELQGDDLFTLLGIFAKLEIQDDIVEIFNGVDTSDLAVIEARGRNLMSSLISKLLKNITTVKVELNNFLGELAGTTGEEIGQLNLVTYGKLVKDFIGKPELKDFFQSLSS
;
A
#
# COMPACT_ATOMS: atom_id res chain seq x y z
N MET A 1 -7.06 15.50 -23.60
CA MET A 1 -6.23 15.98 -22.48
C MET A 1 -6.43 15.00 -21.34
N THR A 2 -5.47 14.12 -21.08
CA THR A 2 -5.53 13.23 -19.90
C THR A 2 -5.09 14.08 -18.72
N GLU A 3 -6.03 14.64 -17.98
CA GLU A 3 -5.69 15.20 -16.67
C GLU A 3 -5.02 14.10 -15.85
N GLN A 4 -3.81 14.40 -15.39
CA GLN A 4 -3.02 13.45 -14.64
C GLN A 4 -3.61 13.38 -13.23
N LEU A 5 -4.35 12.31 -12.94
CA LEU A 5 -4.90 12.06 -11.61
C LEU A 5 -3.76 12.13 -10.59
N LYS A 6 -3.87 13.07 -9.64
CA LYS A 6 -2.91 13.26 -8.55
C LYS A 6 -3.52 12.71 -7.27
N LEU A 7 -2.76 11.89 -6.56
CA LEU A 7 -3.17 11.34 -5.27
C LEU A 7 -2.83 12.35 -4.16
N ARG A 8 -3.81 12.73 -3.33
CA ARG A 8 -3.57 13.48 -2.09
C ARG A 8 -2.63 12.71 -1.16
N GLU A 9 -2.04 13.40 -0.19
CA GLU A 9 -1.25 12.78 0.86
C GLU A 9 -2.08 11.80 1.69
N LEU A 10 -1.40 10.77 2.22
CA LEU A 10 -2.02 9.86 3.17
C LEU A 10 -2.18 10.55 4.52
N GLN A 11 -3.34 10.32 5.14
CA GLN A 11 -3.74 10.88 6.41
C GLN A 11 -4.03 9.77 7.41
N GLY A 12 -4.13 10.10 8.69
CA GLY A 12 -4.31 9.11 9.75
C GLY A 12 -5.55 8.22 9.56
N ASP A 13 -6.63 8.74 8.98
CA ASP A 13 -7.86 7.97 8.74
C ASP A 13 -7.67 6.89 7.65
N ASP A 14 -6.78 7.14 6.69
CA ASP A 14 -6.43 6.18 5.63
C ASP A 14 -5.79 4.91 6.18
N LEU A 15 -5.28 4.94 7.42
CA LEU A 15 -4.76 3.76 8.11
C LEU A 15 -5.80 2.64 8.18
N PHE A 16 -7.06 2.95 8.48
CA PHE A 16 -8.09 1.92 8.59
C PHE A 16 -8.42 1.30 7.23
N THR A 17 -8.45 2.11 6.18
CA THR A 17 -8.62 1.62 4.80
C THR A 17 -7.45 0.73 4.38
N LEU A 18 -6.22 1.16 4.66
CA LEU A 18 -5.00 0.37 4.42
C LEU A 18 -5.04 -0.97 5.15
N LEU A 19 -5.34 -0.96 6.45
CA LEU A 19 -5.44 -2.17 7.26
C LEU A 19 -6.55 -3.10 6.76
N GLY A 20 -7.68 -2.57 6.29
CA GLY A 20 -8.76 -3.35 5.67
C GLY A 20 -8.31 -4.06 4.38
N ILE A 21 -7.58 -3.35 3.51
CA ILE A 21 -6.98 -3.94 2.30
C ILE A 21 -5.97 -5.01 2.70
N PHE A 22 -5.07 -4.70 3.64
CA PHE A 22 -4.05 -5.62 4.15
C PHE A 22 -4.64 -6.90 4.75
N ALA A 23 -5.72 -6.79 5.51
CA ALA A 23 -6.42 -7.95 6.06
C ALA A 23 -6.92 -8.90 4.97
N LYS A 24 -7.43 -8.36 3.86
CA LYS A 24 -7.87 -9.13 2.69
C LYS A 24 -6.73 -9.71 1.86
N LEU A 25 -5.53 -9.14 1.96
CA LEU A 25 -4.32 -9.65 1.32
C LEU A 25 -3.64 -10.76 2.12
N GLU A 26 -4.16 -11.06 3.32
CA GLU A 26 -3.59 -12.06 4.24
C GLU A 26 -2.14 -11.72 4.65
N ILE A 27 -1.85 -10.43 4.89
CA ILE A 27 -0.49 -9.98 5.28
C ILE A 27 -0.26 -9.95 6.80
N GLN A 28 -1.22 -10.44 7.60
CA GLN A 28 -1.14 -10.36 9.07
C GLN A 28 0.12 -11.03 9.61
N ASP A 29 0.48 -12.18 9.05
CA ASP A 29 1.68 -12.92 9.45
C ASP A 29 2.97 -12.15 9.17
N ASP A 30 3.06 -11.44 8.02
CA ASP A 30 4.25 -10.64 7.70
C ASP A 30 4.39 -9.44 8.65
N ILE A 31 3.25 -8.85 9.06
CA ILE A 31 3.23 -7.77 10.05
C ILE A 31 3.69 -8.31 11.41
N VAL A 32 3.14 -9.45 11.84
CA VAL A 32 3.51 -10.10 13.11
C VAL A 32 4.97 -10.52 13.13
N GLU A 33 5.53 -10.97 12.02
CA GLU A 33 6.96 -11.33 11.89
C GLU A 33 7.88 -10.14 12.16
N ILE A 34 7.46 -8.91 11.83
CA ILE A 34 8.22 -7.70 12.16
C ILE A 34 8.19 -7.40 13.65
N PHE A 35 7.02 -7.59 14.27
CA PHE A 35 6.82 -7.34 15.71
C PHE A 35 7.48 -8.39 16.60
N ASN A 36 7.65 -9.63 16.11
CA ASN A 36 8.24 -10.71 16.88
C ASN A 36 9.78 -10.66 16.86
N GLY A 37 10.33 -9.83 17.74
CA GLY A 37 11.47 -10.19 18.60
C GLY A 37 12.82 -10.49 17.93
N VAL A 38 13.30 -9.60 17.07
CA VAL A 38 14.71 -9.62 16.64
C VAL A 38 15.34 -8.24 16.84
N ASP A 39 16.59 -8.24 17.31
CA ASP A 39 17.40 -7.09 17.71
C ASP A 39 17.14 -5.83 16.88
N THR A 40 16.58 -4.81 17.54
CA THR A 40 16.22 -3.50 16.96
C THR A 40 17.39 -2.51 17.02
N SER A 41 18.58 -2.93 17.44
CA SER A 41 19.74 -2.04 17.57
C SER A 41 20.54 -1.87 16.26
N ASP A 42 20.34 -2.73 15.25
CA ASP A 42 21.03 -2.67 13.97
C ASP A 42 20.14 -2.08 12.86
N LEU A 43 20.48 -0.88 12.39
CA LEU A 43 19.77 -0.16 11.33
C LEU A 43 19.71 -0.96 10.02
N ALA A 44 20.74 -1.75 9.68
CA ALA A 44 20.74 -2.56 8.47
C ALA A 44 19.71 -3.70 8.54
N VAL A 45 19.50 -4.26 9.74
CA VAL A 45 18.47 -5.28 9.99
C VAL A 45 17.08 -4.67 9.88
N ILE A 46 16.86 -3.47 10.42
CA ILE A 46 15.60 -2.72 10.32
C ILE A 46 15.27 -2.44 8.83
N GLU A 47 16.23 -1.92 8.07
CA GLU A 47 16.03 -1.64 6.65
C GLU A 47 15.74 -2.90 5.83
N ALA A 48 16.41 -4.03 6.13
CA ALA A 48 16.16 -5.30 5.46
C ALA A 48 14.74 -5.82 5.72
N ARG A 49 14.22 -5.68 6.94
CA ARG A 49 12.83 -6.05 7.28
C ARG A 49 11.82 -5.20 6.55
N GLY A 50 11.99 -3.87 6.55
CA GLY A 50 11.11 -2.97 5.81
C GLY A 50 11.04 -3.31 4.31
N ARG A 51 12.18 -3.67 3.70
CA ARG A 51 12.23 -4.16 2.31
C ARG A 51 11.51 -5.50 2.12
N ASN A 52 11.71 -6.46 3.02
CA ASN A 52 11.05 -7.77 2.95
C ASN A 52 9.53 -7.65 3.08
N LEU A 53 9.04 -6.82 4.01
CA LEU A 53 7.62 -6.54 4.16
C LEU A 53 7.04 -5.91 2.89
N MET A 54 7.70 -4.88 2.36
CA MET A 54 7.24 -4.20 1.14
C MET A 54 7.19 -5.18 -0.05
N SER A 55 8.18 -6.06 -0.17
CA SER A 55 8.21 -7.12 -1.17
C SER A 55 7.06 -8.13 -0.99
N SER A 56 6.82 -8.57 0.25
CA SER A 56 5.70 -9.47 0.56
C SER A 56 4.35 -8.82 0.27
N LEU A 57 4.17 -7.55 0.66
CA LEU A 57 2.98 -6.76 0.36
C LEU A 57 2.73 -6.64 -1.14
N ILE A 58 3.74 -6.27 -1.93
CA ILE A 58 3.63 -6.19 -3.40
C ILE A 58 3.28 -7.56 -3.99
N SER A 59 3.95 -8.63 -3.55
CA SER A 59 3.69 -10.00 -4.01
C SER A 59 2.27 -10.46 -3.69
N LYS A 60 1.79 -10.21 -2.47
CA LYS A 60 0.43 -10.55 -2.02
C LYS A 60 -0.62 -9.69 -2.72
N LEU A 61 -0.36 -8.39 -2.90
CA LEU A 61 -1.17 -7.50 -3.73
C LEU A 61 -1.36 -8.09 -5.13
N LEU A 62 -0.27 -8.50 -5.80
CA LEU A 62 -0.36 -9.06 -7.16
C LEU A 62 -1.09 -10.40 -7.20
N LYS A 63 -0.87 -11.28 -6.22
CA LYS A 63 -1.53 -12.60 -6.14
C LYS A 63 -3.02 -12.49 -5.85
N ASN A 64 -3.41 -11.54 -5.00
CA ASN A 64 -4.77 -11.39 -4.48
C ASN A 64 -5.48 -10.14 -5.02
N ILE A 65 -4.99 -9.57 -6.12
CA ILE A 65 -5.48 -8.28 -6.64
C ILE A 65 -6.97 -8.32 -6.97
N THR A 66 -7.49 -9.47 -7.40
CA THR A 66 -8.92 -9.67 -7.69
C THR A 66 -9.78 -9.59 -6.44
N THR A 67 -9.25 -10.00 -5.28
CA THR A 67 -9.92 -10.01 -3.98
C THR A 67 -10.02 -8.62 -3.36
N VAL A 68 -9.07 -7.74 -3.68
CA VAL A 68 -9.02 -6.36 -3.17
C VAL A 68 -9.31 -5.30 -4.23
N LYS A 69 -9.70 -5.70 -5.44
CA LYS A 69 -9.91 -4.79 -6.57
C LYS A 69 -10.87 -3.64 -6.22
N VAL A 70 -11.98 -3.96 -5.57
CA VAL A 70 -13.01 -2.97 -5.24
C VAL A 70 -12.49 -1.97 -4.22
N GLU A 71 -11.87 -2.45 -3.15
CA GLU A 71 -11.31 -1.63 -2.08
C GLU A 71 -10.15 -0.77 -2.58
N LEU A 72 -9.24 -1.35 -3.37
CA LEU A 72 -8.12 -0.64 -3.96
C LEU A 72 -8.61 0.46 -4.89
N ASN A 73 -9.58 0.17 -5.77
CA ASN A 73 -10.13 1.18 -6.67
C ASN A 73 -10.83 2.30 -5.90
N ASN A 74 -11.65 1.97 -4.91
CA ASN A 74 -12.35 2.96 -4.08
C ASN A 74 -11.33 3.86 -3.38
N PHE A 75 -10.29 3.27 -2.78
CA PHE A 75 -9.28 4.03 -2.07
C PHE A 75 -8.45 4.91 -3.00
N LEU A 76 -8.03 4.40 -4.15
CA LEU A 76 -7.38 5.20 -5.18
C LEU A 76 -8.28 6.34 -5.68
N GLY A 77 -9.60 6.09 -5.74
CA GLY A 77 -10.60 7.11 -6.08
C GLY A 77 -10.66 8.22 -5.04
N GLU A 78 -10.82 7.87 -3.77
CA GLU A 78 -10.80 8.81 -2.65
C GLU A 78 -9.51 9.65 -2.62
N LEU A 79 -8.36 9.02 -2.91
CA LEU A 79 -7.09 9.71 -2.97
C LEU A 79 -6.99 10.67 -4.16
N ALA A 80 -7.59 10.32 -5.30
CA ALA A 80 -7.58 11.13 -6.52
C ALA A 80 -8.76 12.12 -6.63
N GLY A 81 -9.67 12.15 -5.64
CA GLY A 81 -10.87 13.00 -5.68
C GLY A 81 -11.91 12.54 -6.70
N THR A 82 -12.00 11.23 -6.93
CA THR A 82 -12.87 10.57 -7.92
C THR A 82 -13.48 9.30 -7.30
N THR A 83 -14.22 8.51 -8.07
CA THR A 83 -14.84 7.26 -7.59
C THR A 83 -14.02 6.04 -7.99
N GLY A 84 -14.17 4.93 -7.24
CA GLY A 84 -13.55 3.66 -7.62
C GLY A 84 -14.04 3.10 -8.96
N GLU A 85 -15.25 3.46 -9.37
CA GLU A 85 -15.78 3.12 -10.70
C GLU A 85 -14.98 3.83 -11.81
N GLU A 86 -14.78 5.15 -11.67
CA GLU A 86 -13.98 5.94 -12.62
C GLU A 86 -12.53 5.43 -12.68
N ILE A 87 -11.93 5.08 -11.53
CA ILE A 87 -10.61 4.45 -11.47
C ILE A 87 -10.59 3.11 -12.23
N GLY A 88 -11.62 2.28 -12.08
CA GLY A 88 -11.72 0.98 -12.74
C GLY A 88 -11.89 1.05 -14.26
N GLN A 89 -12.31 2.20 -14.80
CA GLN A 89 -12.49 2.44 -16.24
C GLN A 89 -11.25 3.06 -16.91
N LEU A 90 -10.20 3.38 -16.13
CA LEU A 90 -8.94 3.90 -16.67
C LEU A 90 -8.28 2.89 -17.61
N ASN A 91 -7.57 3.42 -18.61
CA ASN A 91 -6.70 2.57 -19.44
C ASN A 91 -5.55 2.00 -18.58
N LEU A 92 -5.01 0.85 -19.03
CA LEU A 92 -3.99 0.11 -18.29
C LEU A 92 -2.75 0.95 -17.90
N VAL A 93 -2.32 1.87 -18.77
CA VAL A 93 -1.15 2.71 -18.52
C VAL A 93 -1.45 3.72 -17.41
N THR A 94 -2.61 4.38 -17.46
CA THR A 94 -3.02 5.34 -16.44
C THR A 94 -3.28 4.65 -15.10
N TYR A 95 -3.99 3.52 -15.10
CA TYR A 95 -4.24 2.74 -13.88
C TYR A 95 -2.94 2.24 -13.25
N GLY A 96 -2.05 1.63 -14.05
CA GLY A 96 -0.77 1.12 -13.57
C GLY A 96 0.13 2.21 -13.00
N LYS A 97 0.11 3.41 -13.60
CA LYS A 97 0.81 4.58 -13.03
C LYS A 97 0.22 4.96 -11.67
N LEU A 98 -1.10 4.97 -11.55
CA LEU A 98 -1.79 5.39 -10.33
C LEU A 98 -1.51 4.42 -9.16
N VAL A 99 -1.49 3.11 -9.43
CA VAL A 99 -1.05 2.08 -8.47
C VAL A 99 0.42 2.28 -8.08
N LYS A 100 1.31 2.54 -9.05
CA LYS A 100 2.73 2.81 -8.79
C LYS A 100 2.92 4.05 -7.93
N ASP A 101 2.23 5.14 -8.24
CA ASP A 101 2.31 6.41 -7.51
C ASP A 101 1.79 6.24 -6.08
N PHE A 102 0.76 5.42 -5.86
CA PHE A 102 0.27 5.05 -4.53
C PHE A 102 1.31 4.26 -3.72
N ILE A 103 1.83 3.15 -4.27
CA ILE A 103 2.83 2.30 -3.58
C ILE A 103 4.13 3.07 -3.31
N GLY A 104 4.47 4.05 -4.17
CA GLY A 104 5.65 4.89 -4.04
C GLY A 104 5.52 6.07 -3.07
N LYS A 105 4.39 6.20 -2.36
CA LYS A 105 4.18 7.30 -1.41
C LYS A 105 5.16 7.25 -0.23
N PRO A 106 5.85 8.37 0.09
CA PRO A 106 6.78 8.42 1.22
C PRO A 106 6.09 8.07 2.55
N GLU A 107 4.82 8.42 2.72
CA GLU A 107 4.05 8.15 3.93
C GLU A 107 3.90 6.64 4.21
N LEU A 108 3.80 5.80 3.17
CA LEU A 108 3.79 4.34 3.34
C LEU A 108 5.15 3.84 3.81
N LYS A 109 6.24 4.37 3.26
CA LYS A 109 7.59 4.02 3.68
C LYS A 109 7.81 4.38 5.14
N ASP A 110 7.46 5.61 5.53
CA ASP A 110 7.63 6.11 6.89
C ASP A 110 6.80 5.28 7.88
N PHE A 111 5.56 4.94 7.52
CA PHE A 111 4.71 4.03 8.30
C PHE A 111 5.38 2.67 8.53
N PHE A 112 5.81 1.97 7.48
CA PHE A 112 6.44 0.66 7.64
C PHE A 112 7.78 0.72 8.39
N GLN A 113 8.57 1.78 8.22
CA GLN A 113 9.80 2.00 8.98
C GLN A 113 9.50 2.16 10.48
N SER A 114 8.43 2.89 10.84
CA SER A 114 8.01 3.07 12.22
C SER A 114 7.56 1.78 12.92
N LEU A 115 7.04 0.80 12.16
CA LEU A 115 6.66 -0.51 12.72
C LEU A 115 7.87 -1.42 13.00
N SER A 116 8.98 -1.18 12.30
CA SER A 116 10.21 -1.96 12.42
C SER A 116 11.25 -1.39 13.38
N SER A 117 11.00 -0.19 13.93
CA SER A 117 11.86 0.53 14.88
C SER A 117 11.39 0.27 16.32
#